data_AF-Q937I2-F1
#
_entry.id   AF-Q937I2-F1
#
_cell.length_a   1.000
_cell.length_b   1.000
_cell.length_c   1.000
_cell.angle_alpha   90.00
_cell.angle_beta   90.00
_cell.angle_gamma   90.00
#
_symmetry.space_group_name_H-M   'P 1'
#
loop_
_entity.id
_entity.type
_entity.pdbx_description
1 polymer ?
#
loop_
_entity_poly.entity_id
_entity_poly.type
_entity_poly.pdbx_seq_one_letter_code
_entity_poly.pdbx_strand_id
1 'polypeptide(L)'
;MPLNEDDQLSQESPTESLQQTLRILIPIRRQRFNRAQRLQRQQQTQLAEAEAQQQAEERRLTQNQLHYQRQRERLQQQSCREKLTAQVNTERTALQAVGQQQLRCQQAEHACEHAASALAQASQHAHEQQKALEKLEYLSEHLEDV
;
A
#
# COMPACT_ATOMS: atom_id res chain seq x y z
N MET A 1 -50.69 -33.45 46.37
CA MET A 1 -50.20 -33.49 44.98
C MET A 1 -49.26 -32.33 44.83
N PRO A 2 -48.02 -32.57 44.38
CA PRO A 2 -46.88 -31.69 44.60
C PRO A 2 -46.98 -30.41 43.76
N LEU A 3 -46.28 -29.41 44.27
CA LEU A 3 -46.15 -28.04 43.78
C LEU A 3 -45.32 -27.99 42.48
N ASN A 4 -45.63 -26.98 41.67
CA ASN A 4 -44.96 -26.63 40.41
C ASN A 4 -43.44 -26.50 40.58
N GLU A 5 -42.63 -27.22 39.79
CA GLU A 5 -41.17 -27.12 39.84
C GLU A 5 -40.45 -26.97 38.48
N ASP A 6 -41.14 -26.87 37.34
CA ASP A 6 -40.45 -26.89 36.03
C ASP A 6 -40.71 -25.66 35.15
N ASP A 7 -40.65 -24.46 35.71
CA ASP A 7 -40.59 -23.23 34.89
C ASP A 7 -39.60 -22.20 35.45
N GLN A 8 -38.47 -22.67 35.97
CA GLN A 8 -37.28 -21.83 36.13
C GLN A 8 -36.56 -21.72 34.79
N LEU A 9 -37.20 -21.03 33.84
CA LEU A 9 -36.45 -20.36 32.77
C LEU A 9 -35.56 -19.34 33.45
N SER A 10 -34.29 -19.71 33.69
CA SER A 10 -33.24 -18.77 34.06
C SER A 10 -33.25 -17.64 33.03
N GLN A 11 -33.88 -16.53 33.36
CA GLN A 11 -33.75 -15.29 32.62
C GLN A 11 -32.32 -14.83 32.86
N GLU A 12 -31.41 -15.19 31.95
CA GLU A 12 -30.07 -14.60 31.90
C GLU A 12 -30.23 -13.09 32.04
N SER A 13 -29.54 -12.51 33.02
CA SER A 13 -29.63 -11.07 33.21
C SER A 13 -29.12 -10.39 31.93
N PRO A 14 -29.73 -9.27 31.50
CA PRO A 14 -29.28 -8.55 30.32
C PRO A 14 -27.77 -8.21 30.36
N THR A 15 -27.23 -8.03 31.57
CA THR A 15 -25.80 -7.80 31.83
C THR A 15 -24.95 -9.04 31.57
N GLU A 16 -25.35 -10.23 32.03
CA GLU A 16 -24.64 -11.49 31.74
C GLU A 16 -24.64 -11.80 30.24
N SER A 17 -25.78 -11.61 29.58
CA SER A 17 -25.92 -11.79 28.12
C SER A 17 -25.01 -10.80 27.35
N LEU A 18 -24.91 -9.55 27.82
CA LEU A 18 -24.03 -8.54 27.25
C LEU A 18 -22.54 -8.87 27.46
N GLN A 19 -22.14 -9.30 28.66
CA GLN A 19 -20.77 -9.74 28.95
C GLN A 19 -20.39 -10.95 28.09
N GLN A 20 -21.28 -11.94 27.94
CA GLN A 20 -21.03 -13.10 27.09
C GLN A 20 -20.89 -12.70 25.62
N THR A 21 -21.72 -11.77 25.15
CA THR A 21 -21.62 -11.21 23.80
C THR A 21 -20.28 -10.49 23.58
N LEU A 22 -19.82 -9.68 24.55
CA LEU A 22 -18.53 -8.98 24.46
C LEU A 22 -17.34 -9.94 24.47
N ARG A 23 -17.38 -11.01 25.28
CA ARG A 23 -16.37 -12.08 25.29
C ARG A 23 -16.21 -12.75 23.91
N ILE A 24 -17.27 -12.80 23.11
CA ILE A 24 -17.22 -13.31 21.73
C ILE A 24 -16.74 -12.22 20.75
N LEU A 25 -17.23 -10.99 20.87
CA LEU A 25 -16.97 -9.92 19.90
C LEU A 25 -15.56 -9.34 19.98
N ILE A 26 -14.98 -9.21 21.18
CA ILE A 26 -13.64 -8.63 21.37
C ILE A 26 -12.56 -9.43 20.63
N PRO A 27 -12.46 -10.78 20.76
CA PRO A 27 -11.51 -11.58 19.99
C PRO A 27 -11.68 -11.41 18.48
N ILE A 28 -12.93 -11.35 17.99
CA ILE A 28 -13.23 -11.16 16.57
C ILE A 28 -12.73 -9.78 16.10
N ARG A 29 -12.99 -8.71 16.87
CA ARG A 29 -12.52 -7.35 16.54
C ARG A 29 -11.00 -7.26 16.59
N ARG A 30 -10.36 -7.87 17.58
CA ARG A 30 -8.90 -7.93 17.68
C ARG A 30 -8.29 -8.67 16.50
N GLN A 31 -8.91 -9.75 16.04
CA GLN A 31 -8.48 -10.44 14.82
C GLN A 31 -8.62 -9.57 13.56
N ARG A 32 -9.72 -8.82 13.43
CA ARG A 32 -9.93 -7.88 12.31
C ARG A 32 -8.91 -6.74 12.32
N PHE A 33 -8.65 -6.16 13.48
CA PHE A 33 -7.61 -5.14 13.65
C PHE A 33 -6.23 -5.68 13.26
N ASN A 34 -5.85 -6.87 13.75
CA ASN A 34 -4.58 -7.50 13.37
C ASN A 34 -4.46 -7.76 11.86
N ARG A 35 -5.56 -8.13 11.19
CA ARG A 35 -5.59 -8.28 9.72
C ARG A 35 -5.40 -6.92 9.03
N ALA A 36 -6.06 -5.87 9.51
CA ALA A 36 -5.91 -4.51 8.98
C ALA A 36 -4.48 -3.98 9.16
N GLN A 37 -3.86 -4.19 10.32
CA GLN A 37 -2.45 -3.82 10.54
C GLN A 37 -1.49 -4.57 9.61
N ARG A 38 -1.72 -5.86 9.37
CA ARG A 38 -0.90 -6.62 8.41
C ARG A 38 -1.04 -6.06 7.00
N LEU A 39 -2.26 -5.72 6.58
CA LEU A 39 -2.50 -5.09 5.28
C LEU A 39 -1.79 -3.73 5.19
N GLN A 40 -1.88 -2.89 6.23
CA GLN A 40 -1.19 -1.60 6.28
C GLN A 40 0.33 -1.78 6.13
N ARG A 41 0.94 -2.73 6.85
CA ARG A 41 2.38 -3.03 6.72
C ARG A 41 2.74 -3.51 5.32
N GLN A 42 1.91 -4.36 4.72
CA GLN A 42 2.13 -4.82 3.35
C GLN A 42 2.10 -3.65 2.35
N GLN A 43 1.12 -2.75 2.48
CA GLN A 43 1.03 -1.55 1.63
C GLN A 43 2.23 -0.60 1.84
N GLN A 44 2.74 -0.52 3.07
CA GLN A 44 3.94 0.27 3.36
C GLN A 44 5.18 -0.31 2.68
N THR A 45 5.34 -1.63 2.68
CA THR A 45 6.40 -2.30 1.92
C THR A 45 6.25 -2.05 0.42
N GLN A 46 5.03 -2.17 -0.13
CA GLN A 46 4.77 -1.92 -1.55
C GLN A 46 5.09 -0.48 -1.97
N LEU A 47 4.79 0.50 -1.13
CA LEU A 47 5.18 1.89 -1.38
C LEU A 47 6.72 2.04 -1.42
N ALA A 48 7.43 1.47 -0.44
CA ALA A 48 8.89 1.53 -0.40
C ALA A 48 9.54 0.86 -1.63
N GLU A 49 8.98 -0.27 -2.10
CA GLU A 49 9.42 -0.94 -3.33
C GLU A 49 9.16 -0.08 -4.57
N ALA A 50 7.98 0.56 -4.66
CA ALA A 50 7.65 1.47 -5.76
C ALA A 50 8.59 2.68 -5.81
N GLU A 51 8.85 3.31 -4.65
CA GLU A 51 9.79 4.44 -4.53
C GLU A 51 11.21 4.04 -4.95
N ALA A 52 11.67 2.86 -4.53
CA ALA A 52 12.97 2.34 -4.94
C ALA A 52 13.04 2.12 -6.46
N GLN A 53 11.95 1.62 -7.07
CA GLN A 53 11.85 1.43 -8.51
C GLN A 53 11.84 2.77 -9.25
N GLN A 54 11.11 3.77 -8.77
CA GLN A 54 11.09 5.12 -9.33
C GLN A 54 12.51 5.70 -9.35
N GLN A 55 13.22 5.66 -8.21
CA GLN A 55 14.60 6.14 -8.13
C GLN A 55 15.54 5.39 -9.09
N ALA A 56 15.34 4.07 -9.28
CA ALA A 56 16.13 3.30 -10.21
C ALA A 56 15.89 3.72 -11.67
N GLU A 57 14.65 3.95 -12.07
CA GLU A 57 14.29 4.40 -13.42
C GLU A 57 14.76 5.84 -13.68
N GLU A 58 14.68 6.74 -12.69
CA GLU A 58 15.24 8.10 -12.78
C GLU A 58 16.75 8.08 -13.00
N ARG A 59 17.49 7.27 -12.23
CA ARG A 59 18.94 7.10 -12.42
C ARG A 59 19.29 6.58 -13.81
N ARG A 60 18.52 5.61 -14.32
CA ARG A 60 18.67 5.08 -15.68
C ARG A 60 18.38 6.15 -16.73
N LEU A 61 17.38 7.01 -16.51
CA LEU A 61 17.09 8.14 -17.40
C LEU A 61 18.28 9.10 -17.48
N THR A 62 18.84 9.49 -16.34
CA THR A 62 20.03 10.37 -16.30
C THR A 62 21.21 9.75 -17.04
N GLN A 63 21.44 8.44 -16.85
CA GLN A 63 22.50 7.72 -17.58
C GLN A 63 22.24 7.71 -19.10
N ASN A 64 21.02 7.40 -19.54
CA ASN A 64 20.66 7.39 -20.95
C ASN A 64 20.80 8.78 -21.58
N GLN A 65 20.43 9.85 -20.87
CA GLN A 65 20.60 11.22 -21.33
C GLN A 65 22.09 11.60 -21.46
N LEU A 66 22.93 11.22 -20.49
CA LEU A 66 24.38 11.41 -20.58
C LEU A 66 25.00 10.64 -21.74
N HIS A 67 24.60 9.39 -21.95
CA HIS A 67 25.05 8.58 -23.07
C HIS A 67 24.67 9.22 -24.41
N TYR A 68 23.42 9.70 -24.51
CA TYR A 68 22.93 10.42 -25.67
C TYR A 68 23.74 11.69 -25.95
N GLN A 69 23.98 12.53 -24.93
CA GLN A 69 24.77 13.75 -25.08
C GLN A 69 26.20 13.47 -25.57
N ARG A 70 26.90 12.49 -24.98
CA ARG A 70 28.26 12.10 -25.42
C ARG A 70 28.27 11.56 -26.85
N GLN A 71 27.25 10.82 -27.25
CA GLN A 71 27.12 10.33 -28.62
C GLN A 71 26.95 11.50 -29.60
N ARG A 72 26.09 12.46 -29.24
CA ARG A 72 25.85 13.68 -30.02
C ARG A 72 27.10 14.54 -30.18
N GLU A 73 27.88 14.72 -29.11
CA GLU A 73 29.17 15.43 -29.16
C GLU A 73 30.18 14.75 -30.11
N ARG A 74 30.29 13.41 -30.05
CA ARG A 74 31.17 12.66 -30.95
C ARG A 74 30.76 12.82 -32.41
N LEU A 75 29.46 12.88 -32.68
CA LEU A 75 28.95 13.09 -34.04
C LEU A 75 29.28 14.48 -34.57
N GLN A 76 29.20 15.52 -33.74
CA GLN A 76 29.59 16.89 -34.12
C GLN A 76 31.06 16.99 -34.53
N GLN A 77 31.93 16.12 -34.03
CA GLN A 77 33.35 16.08 -34.35
C GLN A 77 33.70 15.29 -35.63
N GLN A 78 32.74 14.57 -36.24
CA GLN A 78 32.99 13.77 -37.44
C GLN A 78 32.56 14.49 -38.73
N SER A 79 33.50 14.75 -39.65
CA SER A 79 33.26 15.50 -40.90
C SER A 79 32.97 14.65 -42.15
N CYS A 80 32.86 13.32 -42.03
CA CYS A 80 32.76 12.42 -43.19
C CYS A 80 31.30 12.23 -43.64
N ARG A 81 30.99 12.74 -44.85
CA ARG A 81 29.67 12.75 -45.48
C ARG A 81 29.11 11.35 -45.79
N GLU A 82 29.97 10.34 -45.96
CA GLU A 82 29.59 8.98 -46.39
C GLU A 82 28.91 8.15 -45.29
N LYS A 83 28.98 8.58 -44.02
CA LYS A 83 28.41 7.85 -42.88
C LYS A 83 27.11 8.44 -42.35
N LEU A 84 26.56 9.47 -43.00
CA LEU A 84 25.42 10.25 -42.50
C LEU A 84 24.18 9.39 -42.18
N THR A 85 23.82 8.43 -43.04
CA THR A 85 22.62 7.60 -42.84
C THR A 85 22.74 6.70 -41.61
N ALA A 86 23.93 6.12 -41.38
CA ALA A 86 24.20 5.32 -40.19
C ALA A 86 24.20 6.19 -38.91
N GLN A 87 24.69 7.43 -39.01
CA GLN A 87 24.69 8.39 -37.91
C GLN A 87 23.28 8.85 -37.54
N VAL A 88 22.43 9.18 -38.52
CA VAL A 88 21.03 9.54 -38.29
C VAL A 88 20.24 8.39 -37.65
N ASN A 89 20.48 7.15 -38.10
CA ASN A 89 19.83 5.98 -37.51
C ASN A 89 20.27 5.76 -36.05
N THR A 90 21.56 5.91 -35.74
CA THR A 90 22.05 5.74 -34.37
C THR A 90 21.55 6.84 -33.42
N GLU A 91 21.45 8.09 -33.87
CA GLU A 91 20.79 9.19 -33.13
C GLU A 91 19.32 8.90 -32.87
N ARG A 92 18.59 8.45 -33.90
CA ARG A 92 17.16 8.12 -33.76
C ARG A 92 16.94 7.00 -32.74
N THR A 93 17.76 5.96 -32.76
CA THR A 93 17.66 4.86 -31.77
C THR A 93 17.96 5.35 -30.36
N ALA A 94 18.98 6.19 -30.19
CA ALA A 94 19.33 6.72 -28.87
C ALA A 94 18.24 7.67 -28.31
N LEU A 95 17.67 8.54 -29.14
CA LEU A 95 16.50 9.35 -28.81
C LEU A 95 15.29 8.49 -28.42
N GLN A 96 15.02 7.43 -29.17
CA GLN A 96 13.93 6.50 -28.86
C GLN A 96 14.15 5.79 -27.52
N ALA A 97 15.39 5.40 -27.19
CA ALA A 97 15.72 4.79 -25.91
C ALA A 97 15.50 5.76 -24.73
N VAL A 98 15.88 7.03 -24.89
CA VAL A 98 15.58 8.07 -23.88
C VAL A 98 14.07 8.26 -23.74
N GLY A 99 13.32 8.34 -24.83
CA GLY A 99 11.86 8.47 -24.80
C GLY A 99 11.16 7.28 -24.13
N GLN A 100 11.61 6.05 -24.40
CA GLN A 100 11.11 4.85 -23.69
C GLN A 100 11.42 4.91 -22.19
N GLN A 101 12.61 5.39 -21.82
CA GLN A 101 13.00 5.50 -20.42
C GLN A 101 12.19 6.58 -19.69
N GLN A 102 11.87 7.70 -20.35
CA GLN A 102 10.97 8.73 -19.80
C GLN A 102 9.58 8.15 -19.52
N LEU A 103 9.03 7.36 -20.44
CA LEU A 103 7.75 6.68 -20.24
C LEU A 103 7.79 5.74 -19.02
N ARG A 104 8.88 5.01 -18.83
CA ARG A 104 9.05 4.15 -17.64
C ARG A 104 9.11 4.95 -16.34
N CYS A 105 9.74 6.12 -16.34
CA CYS A 105 9.74 7.01 -15.17
C CYS A 105 8.31 7.47 -14.83
N GLN A 106 7.54 7.91 -15.83
CA GLN A 106 6.13 8.31 -15.63
C GLN A 106 5.27 7.15 -15.11
N GLN A 107 5.50 5.93 -15.61
CA GLN A 107 4.81 4.74 -15.10
C GLN A 107 5.18 4.43 -13.65
N ALA A 108 6.45 4.60 -13.28
CA ALA A 108 6.93 4.38 -11.92
C ALA A 108 6.40 5.45 -10.94
N GLU A 109 6.35 6.72 -11.35
CA GLU A 109 5.72 7.82 -10.61
C GLU A 109 4.25 7.50 -10.31
N HIS A 110 3.48 7.14 -11.34
CA HIS A 110 2.09 6.78 -11.18
C HIS A 110 1.93 5.54 -10.26
N ALA A 111 2.81 4.54 -10.38
CA ALA A 111 2.79 3.38 -9.47
C ALA A 111 3.03 3.79 -8.00
N CYS A 112 3.91 4.75 -7.74
CA CYS A 112 4.13 5.30 -6.41
C CYS A 112 2.90 6.02 -5.87
N GLU A 113 2.25 6.85 -6.70
CA GLU A 113 1.01 7.55 -6.32
C GLU A 113 -0.11 6.56 -5.95
N HIS A 114 -0.28 5.49 -6.74
CA HIS A 114 -1.25 4.43 -6.42
C HIS A 114 -0.91 3.70 -5.13
N ALA A 115 0.37 3.34 -4.92
CA ALA A 115 0.81 2.68 -3.70
C ALA A 115 0.62 3.57 -2.46
N ALA A 116 0.88 4.87 -2.58
CA ALA A 116 0.66 5.85 -1.52
C ALA A 116 -0.82 6.00 -1.17
N SER A 117 -1.69 6.07 -2.18
CA SER A 117 -3.14 6.09 -2.00
C SER A 117 -3.66 4.82 -1.31
N ALA A 118 -3.18 3.64 -1.74
CA ALA A 118 -3.52 2.37 -1.13
C ALA A 118 -3.07 2.28 0.34
N LEU A 119 -1.87 2.77 0.67
CA LEU A 119 -1.39 2.86 2.05
C LEU A 119 -2.26 3.80 2.90
N ALA A 120 -2.67 4.94 2.35
CA ALA A 120 -3.55 5.87 3.06
C ALA A 120 -4.90 5.21 3.40
N GLN A 121 -5.51 4.51 2.44
CA GLN A 121 -6.75 3.76 2.66
C GLN A 121 -6.58 2.64 3.69
N ALA A 122 -5.50 1.86 3.59
CA ALA A 122 -5.22 0.78 4.54
C ALA A 122 -4.97 1.32 5.96
N SER A 123 -4.32 2.48 6.08
CA SER A 123 -4.08 3.16 7.36
C SER A 123 -5.38 3.67 7.98
N GLN A 124 -6.25 4.29 7.19
CA GLN A 124 -7.57 4.71 7.66
C GLN A 124 -8.39 3.50 8.14
N HIS A 125 -8.43 2.43 7.35
CA HIS A 125 -9.15 1.22 7.73
C HIS A 125 -8.59 0.59 9.01
N ALA A 126 -7.26 0.54 9.19
CA ALA A 126 -6.65 0.04 10.42
C ALA A 126 -7.05 0.89 11.64
N HIS A 127 -7.08 2.22 11.50
CA HIS A 127 -7.54 3.14 12.54
C HIS A 127 -9.00 2.93 12.91
N GLU A 128 -9.88 2.72 11.93
CA GLU A 128 -11.29 2.42 12.17
C GLU A 128 -11.49 1.10 12.93
N GLN A 129 -10.72 0.05 12.57
CA GLN A 129 -10.77 -1.22 13.31
C GLN A 129 -10.23 -1.08 14.73
N GLN A 130 -9.20 -0.25 14.94
CA GLN A 130 -8.67 0.05 16.27
C GLN A 130 -9.73 0.70 17.15
N LYS A 131 -10.35 1.80 16.69
CA LYS A 131 -11.42 2.49 17.42
C LYS A 131 -12.58 1.56 17.76
N ALA A 132 -12.95 0.68 16.83
CA ALA A 132 -14.04 -0.28 17.05
C ALA A 132 -13.68 -1.31 18.13
N LEU A 133 -12.40 -1.71 18.23
CA LEU A 133 -11.91 -2.60 19.28
C LEU A 133 -11.88 -1.87 20.64
N GLU A 134 -11.26 -0.70 20.69
CA GLU A 134 -11.16 0.14 21.89
C GLU A 134 -12.54 0.43 22.50
N LYS A 135 -13.54 0.70 21.66
CA LYS A 135 -14.92 0.90 22.12
C LYS A 135 -15.49 -0.35 22.83
N LEU A 136 -15.20 -1.55 22.34
CA LEU A 136 -15.68 -2.78 22.98
C LEU A 136 -14.89 -3.11 24.24
N GLU A 137 -13.58 -2.88 24.25
CA GLU A 137 -12.72 -3.07 25.43
C GLU A 137 -13.17 -2.13 26.56
N TYR A 138 -13.39 -0.85 26.24
CA TYR A 138 -13.96 0.13 27.17
C TYR A 138 -15.31 -0.33 27.74
N LEU A 139 -16.24 -0.81 26.90
CA LEU A 139 -17.53 -1.30 27.38
C LEU A 139 -17.39 -2.53 28.28
N SER A 140 -16.44 -3.42 28.00
CA SER A 140 -16.18 -4.60 28.84
C SER A 140 -15.69 -4.19 30.22
N GLU A 141 -14.71 -3.28 30.29
CA GLU A 141 -14.15 -2.80 31.56
C GLU A 141 -15.24 -2.14 32.43
N HIS A 142 -16.09 -1.30 31.84
CA HIS A 142 -17.12 -0.57 32.58
C HIS A 142 -18.37 -1.40 32.91
N LEU A 143 -18.49 -2.62 32.36
CA LEU A 143 -19.52 -3.59 32.75
C LEU A 143 -19.04 -4.56 33.83
N GLU A 144 -17.74 -4.58 34.13
CA GLU A 144 -17.17 -5.32 35.25
C GLU A 144 -17.21 -4.49 36.55
N ASP A 145 -17.28 -3.15 36.43
CA ASP A 145 -17.36 -2.19 37.54
C ASP A 145 -18.78 -1.91 38.08
N VAL A 146 -19.82 -2.52 37.48
CA VAL A 146 -21.25 -2.38 37.86
C VAL A 146 -21.76 -3.67 38.49
#